data_AF-A0A2P8MC14-F1
#
_entry.id   AF-A0A2P8MC14-F1
#
_cell.length_a   1.000
_cell.length_b   1.000
_cell.length_c   1.000
_cell.angle_alpha   90.00
_cell.angle_beta   90.00
_cell.angle_gamma   90.00
#
_symmetry.space_group_name_H-M   'P 1'
#
loop_
_entity.id
_entity.type
_entity.pdbx_description
1 polymer ?
#
loop_
_entity_poly.entity_id
_entity_poly.type
_entity_poly.pdbx_seq_one_letter_code
_entity_poly.pdbx_strand_id
1 'polypeptide(L)' 'MERTINGFLFKGKSDSISVYKDGNLLTSKIIDGILFEEDFNKITKRLAEELLANEVEEEVEEEM' A
#
# COMPACT_ATOMS: atom_id res chain seq x y z
N MET A 1 -1.98 10.98 7.59
CA MET A 1 -0.61 10.39 7.59
C MET A 1 -0.27 9.98 6.17
N GLU A 2 0.96 10.12 5.73
CA GLU A 2 1.37 9.66 4.39
C GLU A 2 2.79 9.12 4.38
N ARG A 3 3.06 8.14 3.50
CA ARG A 3 4.35 7.49 3.36
C ARG A 3 4.52 6.90 1.96
N THR A 4 5.72 6.98 1.40
CA THR A 4 6.06 6.31 0.14
C THR A 4 7.02 5.16 0.40
N ILE A 5 6.75 3.98 -0.15
CA ILE A 5 7.61 2.79 -0.07
C ILE A 5 7.62 2.13 -1.44
N ASN A 6 8.79 1.93 -2.03
CA ASN A 6 8.99 1.24 -3.32
C ASN A 6 8.09 1.77 -4.45
N GLY A 7 7.93 3.09 -4.56
CA GLY A 7 7.07 3.72 -5.58
C GLY A 7 5.59 3.77 -5.23
N PHE A 8 5.13 3.07 -4.19
CA PHE A 8 3.76 3.14 -3.70
C PHE A 8 3.59 4.24 -2.67
N LEU A 9 2.61 5.12 -2.90
CA LEU A 9 2.19 6.16 -1.97
C LEU A 9 1.02 5.67 -1.11
N PHE A 10 1.24 5.56 0.19
CA PHE A 10 0.26 5.19 1.19
C PHE A 10 -0.28 6.45 1.87
N LYS A 11 -1.60 6.64 1.86
CA LYS A 11 -2.29 7.74 2.56
C LYS A 11 -3.22 7.17 3.62
N GLY A 12 -2.90 7.43 4.88
CA GLY A 12 -3.72 7.09 6.03
C GLY A 12 -4.66 8.24 6.42
N LYS A 13 -5.96 7.95 6.46
CA LYS A 13 -7.02 8.74 7.11
C LYS A 13 -7.43 8.10 8.44
N SER A 14 -8.36 8.71 9.16
CA SER A 14 -8.78 8.27 10.50
C SER A 14 -9.21 6.81 10.60
N ASP A 15 -9.77 6.25 9.52
CA ASP A 15 -10.41 4.93 9.47
C ASP A 15 -9.98 4.11 8.24
N SER A 16 -8.96 4.56 7.50
CA SER A 16 -8.65 3.98 6.20
C SER A 16 -7.23 4.26 5.73
N ILE A 17 -6.71 3.35 4.90
CA ILE A 17 -5.44 3.51 4.19
C ILE A 17 -5.69 3.30 2.70
N SER A 18 -5.30 4.27 1.88
CA SER A 18 -5.33 4.19 0.43
C SER A 18 -3.92 4.08 -0.13
N VAL A 19 -3.74 3.26 -1.16
CA VAL A 19 -2.46 3.01 -1.83
C VAL A 19 -2.54 3.51 -3.26
N TYR A 20 -1.56 4.30 -3.67
CA TYR A 20 -1.45 4.87 -5.01
C TYR A 20 -0.13 4.47 -5.66
N LYS A 21 -0.11 4.32 -6.98
CA LYS A 21 1.10 4.16 -7.79
C LYS A 21 0.97 5.03 -9.03
N ASP A 22 2.00 5.83 -9.31
CA ASP A 22 2.03 6.78 -10.44
C ASP A 22 0.80 7.72 -10.49
N GLY A 23 0.27 8.08 -9.32
CA GLY A 23 -0.92 8.93 -9.18
C GLY A 23 -2.27 8.21 -9.27
N ASN A 24 -2.29 6.93 -9.64
CA ASN A 24 -3.50 6.11 -9.71
C ASN A 24 -3.79 5.40 -8.38
N LEU A 25 -5.05 5.39 -7.95
CA LEU A 25 -5.48 4.62 -6.78
C LEU A 25 -5.48 3.12 -7.15
N LEU A 26 -4.62 2.34 -6.50
CA LEU A 26 -4.59 0.88 -6.66
C LEU A 26 -5.62 0.20 -5.77
N THR A 27 -5.59 0.56 -4.48
CA THR A 27 -6.49 -0.06 -3.50
C THR A 27 -6.73 0.87 -2.33
N SER A 28 -7.82 0.63 -1.61
CA SER A 28 -8.12 1.31 -0.36
C SER A 28 -8.72 0.32 0.63
N LYS A 29 -8.21 0.34 1.86
CA LYS A 29 -8.63 -0.54 2.93
C LYS A 29 -9.22 0.26 4.07
N ILE A 30 -10.46 -0.05 4.43
CA ILE A 30 -11.08 0.45 5.67
C ILE A 30 -10.53 -0.36 6.85
N ILE A 31 -10.34 0.31 7.97
CA ILE A 31 -9.80 -0.24 9.20
C ILE A 31 -10.83 -0.06 10.29
N ASP A 32 -11.12 -1.13 11.01
CA ASP A 32 -12.01 -1.05 12.17
C ASP A 32 -11.30 -0.33 13.32
N GLY A 33 -11.77 0.87 13.65
CA GLY A 33 -11.23 1.69 14.72
C GLY A 33 -10.46 2.92 14.24
N ILE A 34 -9.62 3.47 15.12
CA ILE A 34 -8.83 4.68 14.85
C ILE A 34 -7.45 4.24 14.35
N LEU A 35 -7.05 4.75 13.18
CA LEU A 35 -5.71 4.55 12.66
C LEU A 35 -4.71 5.40 13.44
N PHE A 36 -3.82 4.75 14.18
CA PHE A 36 -2.65 5.38 14.80
C PHE A 36 -1.40 5.25 13.91
N GLU A 37 -0.40 6.08 14.17
CA GLU A 37 0.84 6.12 13.39
C GLU A 37 1.62 4.80 13.45
N GLU A 38 1.65 4.13 14.60
CA GLU A 38 2.31 2.82 14.73
C GLU A 38 1.64 1.76 13.84
N ASP A 39 0.30 1.69 13.86
CA ASP A 39 -0.47 0.77 13.04
C ASP A 39 -0.34 1.11 11.55
N PHE A 40 -0.36 2.40 11.20
CA PHE A 40 -0.09 2.87 9.85
C PHE A 40 1.26 2.37 9.34
N ASN A 41 2.32 2.51 10.12
CA ASN A 41 3.66 2.05 9.75
C ASN A 41 3.73 0.52 9.57
N LYS A 42 3.10 -0.25 10.46
CA LYS A 42 3.04 -1.72 10.34
C LYS A 42 2.27 -2.15 9.09
N ILE A 43 1.09 -1.56 8.85
CA ILE A 43 0.22 -1.92 7.73
C ILE A 43 0.88 -1.55 6.39
N THR A 44 1.41 -0.34 6.27
CA THR A 44 2.05 0.12 5.02
C THR A 44 3.28 -0.70 4.68
N LYS A 45 4.10 -1.10 5.66
CA LYS A 45 5.25 -1.99 5.42
C LYS A 45 4.80 -3.33 4.84
N ARG A 46 3.81 -3.97 5.47
CA ARG A 46 3.28 -5.26 5.00
C ARG A 46 2.66 -5.16 3.61
N LEU A 47 1.85 -4.13 3.36
CA LEU A 47 1.24 -3.91 2.05
C LEU A 47 2.30 -3.67 0.96
N ALA A 48 3.37 -2.94 1.27
CA ALA A 48 4.45 -2.71 0.32
C ALA A 48 5.19 -4.01 -0.05
N GLU A 49 5.38 -4.92 0.92
CA GLU A 49 5.99 -6.24 0.67
C GLU A 49 5.07 -7.13 -0.19
N GLU A 50 3.75 -7.15 0.09
CA GLU A 50 2.76 -7.89 -0.70
C GLU A 50 2.65 -7.36 -2.14
N LEU A 51 2.64 -6.03 -2.32
CA LEU A 51 2.55 -5.40 -3.65
C LEU A 51 3.82 -5.63 -4.48
N LEU A 52 5.00 -5.56 -3.86
CA LEU A 52 6.25 -5.90 -4.54
C LEU A 52 6.28 -7.35 -5.04
N ALA A 53 5.79 -8.30 -4.24
CA ALA A 53 5.75 -9.69 -4.64
C ALA A 53 4.85 -9.90 -5.87
N ASN A 54 3.69 -9.24 -5.90
CA ASN A 54 2.78 -9.31 -7.04
C ASN A 54 3.34 -8.66 -8.31
N GLU A 55 4.08 -7.54 -8.20
CA GLU A 55 4.75 -6.95 -9.38
C GLU A 55 5.78 -7.89 -9.99
N VAL A 56 6.56 -8.59 -9.16
CA VAL A 56 7.55 -9.55 -9.63
C VAL A 56 6.88 -10.74 -10.31
N GLU A 57 5.69 -11.17 -9.88
CA GLU A 57 4.94 -12.23 -10.56
C GLU A 57 4.35 -11.77 -11.90
N GLU A 58 3.78 -10.55 -11.98
CA GLU A 58 3.27 -9.99 -13.24
C GLU A 58 4.38 -9.77 -14.28
N GLU A 59 5.56 -9.28 -13.87
CA GLU A 59 6.69 -9.08 -14.80
C GLU A 59 7.22 -10.42 -15.37
N VAL A 60 7.11 -11.52 -14.62
CA VAL A 60 7.56 -12.85 -15.08
C VAL A 60 6.53 -13.51 -16.01
N GLU A 61 5.24 -13.18 -15.89
CA GLU A 61 4.20 -13.66 -16.83
C GLU A 61 4.17 -12.88 -18.15
N GLU A 62 4.53 -11.58 -18.18
CA GLU A 62 4.60 -10.81 -19.43
C GLU A 62 5.83 -11.14 -20.31
N GLU A 63 6.89 -11.73 -19.74
CA GLU A 63 8.12 -12.11 -20.47
C GLU A 63 8.11 -13.54 -21.06
N MET A 64 7.02 -14.31 -20.96
CA MET A 64 6.86 -15.66 -21.56
C MET A 64 5.95 -15.70 -22.79
#